data_AF-A0A9W4MHZ3-F1
#
_entry.id   AF-A0A9W4MHZ3-F1
#
_cell.length_a   1.000
_cell.length_b   1.000
_cell.length_c   1.000
_cell.angle_alpha   90.00
_cell.angle_beta   90.00
_cell.angle_gamma   90.00
#
_symmetry.space_group_name_H-M   'P 1'
#
loop_
_entity.id
_entity.type
_entity.pdbx_description
1 polymer ?
#
loop_
_entity_poly.entity_id
_entity_poly.type
_entity_poly.pdbx_seq_one_letter_code
_entity_poly.pdbx_strand_id
1 'polypeptide(L)'
;MYADYFLTLARTSGGDFTLFVVPRSENVSLRPIEMCGSSCAGTAFVEFDEVQVPVTLRVGEEGNGLSYIMSNFNHERLFISFQSLRCARMCLEDSFR
;
A
#
# COMPACT_ATOMS: atom_id res chain seq x y z
N MET A 1 -6.78 -8.77 -10.20
CA MET A 1 -5.89 -8.12 -9.22
C MET A 1 -4.68 -7.61 -9.97
N TYR A 2 -4.39 -6.31 -9.89
CA TYR A 2 -3.80 -5.58 -11.01
C TYR A 2 -2.34 -5.14 -10.81
N ALA A 3 -1.78 -5.27 -9.61
CA ALA A 3 -0.45 -4.78 -9.32
C ALA A 3 0.64 -5.69 -9.90
N ASP A 4 1.59 -5.07 -10.63
CA ASP A 4 2.82 -5.70 -11.11
C ASP A 4 3.97 -5.58 -10.08
N TYR A 5 3.87 -4.61 -9.17
CA TYR A 5 4.85 -4.34 -8.13
C TYR A 5 4.17 -4.08 -6.78
N PHE A 6 4.83 -4.49 -5.71
CA PHE A 6 4.38 -4.31 -4.34
C PHE A 6 5.44 -3.52 -3.56
N LEU A 7 5.03 -2.41 -2.95
CA LEU A 7 5.90 -1.69 -2.03
C LEU A 7 5.76 -2.36 -0.64
N THR A 8 6.81 -3.05 -0.21
CA THR A 8 6.74 -3.96 0.95
C THR A 8 7.77 -3.56 1.99
N LEU A 9 7.28 -3.31 3.21
CA LEU A 9 8.13 -3.12 4.38
C LEU A 9 8.45 -4.48 4.99
N ALA A 10 9.73 -4.83 5.10
CA ALA A 10 10.18 -6.09 5.68
C ALA A 10 11.28 -5.83 6.71
N ARG A 11 11.41 -6.71 7.71
CA ARG A 11 12.49 -6.63 8.70
C ARG A 11 13.72 -7.35 8.14
N THR A 12 14.88 -6.70 8.16
CA THR A 12 16.16 -7.33 7.76
C THR A 12 16.93 -7.84 8.98
N SER A 13 18.03 -8.57 8.76
CA SER A 13 18.83 -9.21 9.82
C SER A 13 19.38 -8.24 10.88
N GLY A 14 19.50 -6.95 10.55
CA GLY A 14 19.86 -5.90 11.51
C GLY A 14 18.77 -5.57 12.53
N GLY A 15 17.58 -6.16 12.40
CA GLY A 15 16.43 -5.95 13.29
C GLY A 15 15.56 -4.76 12.88
N ASP A 16 16.03 -3.87 12.04
CA ASP A 16 15.27 -2.72 11.56
C ASP A 16 14.44 -3.02 10.30
N PHE A 17 13.54 -2.10 9.96
CA PHE A 17 12.66 -2.22 8.81
C PHE A 17 13.28 -1.59 7.56
N THR A 18 13.21 -2.32 6.45
CA THR A 18 13.69 -1.89 5.15
C THR A 18 12.54 -1.97 4.15
N LEU A 19 12.50 -1.00 3.25
CA LEU A 19 11.45 -0.89 2.24
C LEU A 19 11.97 -1.45 0.91
N PHE A 20 11.17 -2.29 0.26
CA PHE A 20 11.50 -2.93 -1.02
C PHE A 20 10.40 -2.72 -2.03
N VAL A 21 10.79 -2.61 -3.30
CA VAL A 21 9.87 -2.76 -4.43
C VAL A 21 9.95 -4.22 -4.90
N VAL A 22 8.92 -5.00 -4.56
CA VAL A 22 8.87 -6.43 -4.87
C VAL A 22 8.11 -6.62 -6.19
N PRO A 23 8.75 -7.09 -7.27
CA PRO A 23 8.05 -7.43 -8.49
C PRO A 23 7.16 -8.66 -8.25
N ARG A 24 6.01 -8.68 -8.92
CA ARG A 24 5.15 -9.87 -8.95
C ARG A 24 5.90 -11.04 -9.59
N SER A 25 5.83 -12.21 -8.94
CA SER A 25 6.37 -13.46 -9.45
C SER A 25 5.42 -14.62 -9.16
N GLU A 26 5.81 -15.84 -9.56
CA GLU A 26 5.08 -17.07 -9.23
C GLU A 26 5.01 -17.35 -7.73
N ASN A 27 5.97 -16.83 -6.98
CA ASN A 27 6.08 -16.95 -5.52
C ASN A 27 5.30 -15.86 -4.74
N VAL A 28 4.53 -15.02 -5.46
CA VAL A 28 3.63 -14.03 -4.86
C VAL A 28 2.19 -14.47 -5.09
N SER A 29 1.56 -15.03 -4.06
CA SER A 29 0.15 -15.41 -4.10
C SER A 29 -0.74 -14.28 -3.59
N LEU A 30 -1.97 -14.27 -4.11
CA LEU A 30 -2.93 -13.22 -3.84
C LEU A 30 -4.31 -13.79 -3.59
N ARG A 31 -4.91 -13.40 -2.48
CA ARG A 31 -6.27 -13.81 -2.12
C ARG A 31 -7.17 -12.59 -1.94
N PRO A 32 -8.18 -12.40 -2.80
CA PRO A 32 -9.11 -11.28 -2.69
C PRO A 32 -9.78 -11.22 -1.31
N ILE A 33 -10.01 -10.00 -0.83
CA ILE A 33 -10.77 -9.75 0.39
C ILE A 33 -12.12 -9.15 -0.01
N GLU A 34 -13.20 -9.76 0.47
CA GLU A 34 -14.53 -9.20 0.31
C GLU A 34 -14.70 -8.03 1.28
N MET A 35 -15.02 -6.86 0.72
CA MET A 35 -15.13 -5.60 1.46
C MET A 35 -16.57 -5.11 1.44
N CYS A 36 -17.13 -4.73 2.59
CA CYS A 36 -18.50 -4.20 2.70
C CYS A 36 -18.71 -2.83 2.00
N GLY A 37 -17.64 -2.17 1.57
CA GLY A 37 -17.68 -0.85 0.95
C GLY A 37 -17.48 -0.90 -0.56
N SER A 38 -16.23 -0.72 -0.99
CA SER A 38 -15.88 -0.69 -2.41
C SER A 38 -15.36 -2.06 -2.87
N SER A 39 -16.13 -2.74 -3.73
CA SER A 39 -15.69 -3.94 -4.42
C SER A 39 -14.68 -3.63 -5.55
N CYS A 40 -14.58 -2.37 -5.98
CA CYS A 40 -13.71 -1.95 -7.09
C CYS A 40 -12.24 -1.73 -6.67
N ALA A 41 -11.96 -1.60 -5.37
CA ALA A 41 -10.63 -1.23 -4.86
C ALA A 41 -9.56 -2.34 -5.03
N GLY A 42 -9.97 -3.58 -5.35
CA GLY A 42 -9.02 -4.68 -5.59
C GLY A 42 -8.24 -5.14 -4.34
N THR A 43 -8.82 -4.97 -3.15
CA THR A 43 -8.21 -5.33 -1.86
C THR A 43 -7.96 -6.82 -1.73
N ALA A 44 -6.78 -7.20 -1.24
CA ALA A 44 -6.35 -8.58 -1.15
C ALA A 44 -5.29 -8.83 -0.08
N PHE A 45 -5.21 -10.07 0.39
CA PHE A 45 -4.01 -10.58 1.04
C PHE A 45 -2.92 -10.80 -0.01
N VAL A 46 -1.72 -10.33 0.31
CA VAL A 46 -0.50 -10.57 -0.47
C VAL A 46 0.42 -11.43 0.37
N GLU A 47 0.75 -12.61 -0.13
CA GLU A 47 1.62 -13.56 0.53
C GLU A 47 2.89 -13.72 -0.30
N PHE A 48 4.04 -13.68 0.37
CA PHE A 48 5.35 -13.82 -0.25
C PHE A 48 5.97 -15.12 0.25
N ASP A 49 6.21 -16.09 -0.64
CA ASP A 49 6.79 -17.38 -0.31
C ASP A 49 8.22 -17.50 -0.88
N GLU A 50 9.23 -17.45 -0.01
CA GLU A 50 10.65 -17.51 -0.40
C GLU A 50 11.05 -16.56 -1.57
N VAL A 51 10.38 -15.41 -1.68
CA VAL A 51 10.60 -14.43 -2.76
C VAL A 51 11.98 -13.78 -2.64
N GLN A 52 12.78 -13.90 -3.70
CA GLN A 52 14.10 -13.27 -3.79
C GLN A 52 13.98 -11.87 -4.41
N VAL A 53 14.50 -10.85 -3.72
CA VAL A 53 14.45 -9.46 -4.16
C VAL A 53 15.89 -8.92 -4.29
N PRO A 54 16.32 -8.47 -5.48
CA PRO A 54 17.63 -7.84 -5.64
C PRO A 54 17.78 -6.60 -4.75
N VAL A 55 18.96 -6.39 -4.18
CA VAL A 55 19.28 -5.22 -3.34
C VAL A 55 19.06 -3.90 -4.09
N THR A 56 19.18 -3.90 -5.42
CA THR A 56 18.91 -2.73 -6.27
C THR A 56 17.45 -2.25 -6.23
N LEU A 57 16.52 -3.09 -5.79
CA LEU A 57 15.10 -2.74 -5.60
C LEU A 57 14.77 -2.30 -4.16
N ARG A 58 15.80 -2.15 -3.32
CA ARG A 58 15.68 -1.55 -1.99
C ARG A 58 15.49 -0.04 -2.13
N VAL A 59 14.50 0.50 -1.42
CA VAL A 59 14.24 1.94 -1.39
C VAL A 59 15.10 2.58 -0.31
N GLY A 60 15.90 3.58 -0.70
CA GLY A 60 16.69 4.40 0.24
C GLY A 60 17.84 3.63 0.88
N GLU A 61 17.95 3.66 2.20
CA GLU A 61 18.96 2.97 3.03
C GLU A 61 18.36 1.81 3.85
N GLU A 62 19.16 0.78 4.12
CA GLU A 62 18.72 -0.36 4.92
C GLU A 62 18.39 0.11 6.36
N GLY A 63 17.32 -0.43 6.95
CA GLY A 63 16.85 -0.07 8.28
C GLY A 63 16.05 1.25 8.37
N ASN A 64 16.02 2.06 7.30
CA ASN A 64 15.30 3.34 7.28
C ASN A 64 13.88 3.26 6.67
N GLY A 65 13.40 2.06 6.34
CA GLY A 65 12.15 1.85 5.60
C GLY A 65 10.91 2.44 6.28
N LEU A 66 10.84 2.38 7.61
CA LEU A 66 9.70 2.92 8.36
C LEU A 66 9.62 4.45 8.22
N SER A 67 10.76 5.15 8.24
CA SER A 67 10.83 6.60 8.05
C SER A 67 10.28 7.01 6.67
N TYR A 68 10.64 6.24 5.63
CA TYR A 68 10.16 6.49 4.26
C TYR A 68 8.65 6.30 4.11
N ILE A 69 8.07 5.30 4.78
CA ILE A 69 6.61 5.13 4.79
C ILE A 69 5.92 6.26 5.56
N MET A 70 6.47 6.65 6.71
CA MET A 70 5.86 7.69 7.55
C MET A 70 5.83 9.05 6.85
N SER A 71 6.82 9.37 6.01
CA SER A 71 6.78 10.60 5.21
C SER A 71 5.62 10.58 4.19
N ASN A 72 5.36 9.43 3.54
CA ASN A 72 4.23 9.26 2.63
C ASN A 72 2.86 9.36 3.34
N PHE A 73 2.73 8.78 4.54
CA PHE A 73 1.48 8.83 5.31
C PHE A 73 1.00 10.25 5.62
N ASN A 74 1.91 11.23 5.75
CA ASN A 74 1.51 12.62 5.94
C ASN A 74 0.74 13.17 4.74
N HIS A 75 1.17 12.82 3.52
CA HIS A 75 0.47 13.21 2.30
C HIS A 75 -0.85 12.46 2.13
N GLU A 76 -0.88 11.17 2.43
CA GLU A 76 -2.11 10.37 2.35
C GLU A 76 -3.20 10.87 3.29
N ARG A 77 -2.86 11.28 4.52
CA ARG A 77 -3.84 11.87 5.46
C ARG A 77 -4.51 13.12 4.89
N LEU A 78 -3.72 13.99 4.26
CA LEU A 78 -4.23 15.19 3.62
C LEU A 78 -5.16 14.83 2.45
N PHE A 79 -4.75 13.87 1.62
CA PHE A 79 -5.55 13.39 0.50
C PHE A 79 -6.88 12.77 0.94
N ILE A 80 -6.89 11.96 2.00
CA ILE A 80 -8.11 11.41 2.59
C ILE A 80 -9.04 12.53 3.08
N SER A 81 -8.49 13.57 3.70
CA SER A 81 -9.27 14.71 4.21
C SER A 81 -9.97 15.46 3.08
N PHE A 82 -9.30 15.66 1.94
CA PHE A 82 -9.89 16.28 0.75
C PHE A 82 -11.02 15.44 0.16
N GLN A 83 -10.82 14.13 0.05
CA GLN A 83 -11.86 13.22 -0.45
C GLN A 83 -13.09 13.21 0.47
N SER A 84 -12.90 13.12 1.78
CA SER A 84 -13.99 13.18 2.76
C SER A 84 -14.79 14.48 2.66
N LEU A 85 -14.13 15.62 2.53
CA LEU A 85 -14.80 16.92 2.36
C LEU A 85 -15.60 16.98 1.06
N ARG A 86 -15.03 16.49 -0.05
CA ARG A 86 -15.72 16.42 -1.34
C ARG A 86 -16.97 15.53 -1.24
N CYS A 87 -16.84 14.32 -0.71
CA CYS A 87 -17.96 13.39 -0.55
C CYS A 87 -19.06 14.00 0.31
N ALA A 88 -18.72 14.65 1.43
CA ALA A 88 -19.70 15.33 2.29
C ALA A 88 -20.48 16.42 1.53
N ARG A 89 -19.80 17.22 0.70
CA ARG A 89 -20.44 18.24 -0.15
C ARG A 89 -21.36 17.63 -1.20
N MET A 90 -20.95 16.52 -1.82
CA MET A 90 -21.78 15.82 -2.80
C MET A 90 -23.06 15.27 -2.15
N CYS A 91 -22.96 14.65 -0.97
CA CYS A 91 -24.14 14.18 -0.25
C CYS A 91 -25.09 15.33 0.10
N LEU A 92 -24.55 16.48 0.50
CA LEU A 92 -25.35 17.66 0.80
C LEU A 92 -26.07 18.18 -0.45
N GLU A 93 -25.37 18.30 -1.59
CA GLU A 93 -25.97 18.73 -2.86
C GLU A 93 -27.09 17.77 -3.30
N ASP A 94 -26.83 16.46 -3.23
CA ASP A 94 -27.80 15.43 -3.60
C ASP A 94 -29.05 15.45 -2.72
N SER A 95 -28.92 15.82 -1.44
CA SER A 95 -30.07 15.92 -0.53
C SER A 95 -31.06 17.05 -0.85
N PHE A 96 -30.65 18.03 -1.66
CA PHE A 96 -31.50 19.14 -2.11
C PHE A 96 -32.01 18.97 -3.54
N ARG A 97 -31.63 17.88 -4.23
CA ARG A 97 -32.19 17.51 -5.54
C ARG A 97 -33.45 16.68 -5.36
#